data_AF-A0A957QLK3-F1
#
_entry.id   AF-A0A957QLK3-F1
#
_cell.length_a   1.000
_cell.length_b   1.000
_cell.length_c   1.000
_cell.angle_alpha   90.00
_cell.angle_beta   90.00
_cell.angle_gamma   90.00
#
_symmetry.space_group_name_H-M   'P 1'
#
loop_
_entity.id
_entity.type
_entity.pdbx_description
1 polymer ?
#
loop_
_entity_poly.entity_id
_entity_poly.type
_entity_poly.pdbx_seq_one_letter_code
_entity_poly.pdbx_strand_id
1 'polypeptide(L)'
;VAETMNFADVSGWRNGGTIHIIANNQLGFTAEPDDSRSTLYASDVAKGYKVPIVHVNADDPEACLEVARLAIGYLLEFGKDFVIDLIGYRRYGHNEGDEPRFTQPLMYKKVDEHPTVRELWANRLVEQDLIKGDQAQEMVDRHFNKLQEIMNKLDPQESIVEPEPEPPPPGAAKKAHTAVPIDRLRGLHQSLLDLPEGFTLHPRLSRILKPRHSALDDLAESRVDWATAEALALASILEEGIAIRMTGEDVERGTFSHRHAVLHDAETGRQYAPMQHLPQAGAAFEIVNSPLTENGAVGFEYGYNIQEPDRLVIWEAQYGDFIDGAQPVIDEFIVSGRDKWGQTPSLVLLLPH
;
A
#
# COMPACT_ATOMS: atom_id res chain seq x y z
N VAL A 1 -6.34 -7.24 -5.57
CA VAL A 1 -5.56 -8.49 -5.30
C VAL A 1 -4.50 -8.70 -6.36
N ALA A 2 -4.85 -8.98 -7.62
CA ALA A 2 -3.87 -9.25 -8.67
C ALA A 2 -2.90 -8.07 -8.91
N GLU A 3 -3.40 -6.83 -8.97
CA GLU A 3 -2.57 -5.62 -9.09
C GLU A 3 -1.49 -5.54 -7.99
N THR A 4 -1.85 -5.82 -6.74
CA THR A 4 -0.91 -5.83 -5.61
C THR A 4 0.09 -6.98 -5.69
N MET A 5 -0.33 -8.17 -6.12
CA MET A 5 0.61 -9.30 -6.34
C MET A 5 1.64 -8.98 -7.42
N ASN A 6 1.28 -8.17 -8.41
CA ASN A 6 2.22 -7.73 -9.44
C ASN A 6 3.35 -6.86 -8.87
N PHE A 7 3.19 -6.23 -7.71
CA PHE A 7 4.24 -5.43 -7.06
C PHE A 7 5.38 -6.26 -6.49
N ALA A 8 5.21 -7.58 -6.33
CA ALA A 8 6.15 -8.44 -5.60
C ALA A 8 7.61 -8.32 -6.06
N ASP A 9 7.85 -8.11 -7.36
CA ASP A 9 9.19 -7.96 -7.95
C ASP A 9 9.35 -6.64 -8.76
N VAL A 10 8.43 -5.68 -8.62
CA VAL A 10 8.55 -4.37 -9.30
C VAL A 10 9.39 -3.42 -8.45
N SER A 11 10.45 -2.88 -9.06
CA SER A 11 11.35 -1.93 -8.41
C SER A 11 10.61 -0.70 -7.89
N GLY A 12 10.84 -0.31 -6.64
CA GLY A 12 10.13 0.80 -5.97
C GLY A 12 8.75 0.46 -5.41
N TRP A 13 8.27 -0.77 -5.59
CA TRP A 13 6.99 -1.27 -5.05
C TRP A 13 7.13 -2.54 -4.20
N ARG A 14 8.26 -3.25 -4.34
CA ARG A 14 8.55 -4.46 -3.55
C ARG A 14 8.67 -4.15 -2.06
N ASN A 15 8.00 -4.95 -1.23
CA ASN A 15 8.01 -4.85 0.24
C ASN A 15 8.79 -5.97 0.96
N GLY A 16 9.51 -6.82 0.21
CA GLY A 16 10.22 -7.97 0.78
C GLY A 16 9.35 -9.21 0.98
N GLY A 17 8.13 -9.22 0.46
CA GLY A 17 7.21 -10.35 0.47
C GLY A 17 6.09 -10.19 1.50
N THR A 18 4.95 -10.81 1.21
CA THR A 18 3.74 -10.76 2.04
C THR A 18 3.23 -12.16 2.36
N ILE A 19 2.91 -12.43 3.63
CA ILE A 19 2.18 -13.64 4.01
C ILE A 19 0.68 -13.35 3.86
N HIS A 20 0.06 -14.00 2.89
CA HIS A 20 -1.37 -13.92 2.63
C HIS A 20 -2.08 -15.08 3.33
N ILE A 21 -3.12 -14.78 4.11
CA ILE A 21 -3.96 -15.81 4.72
C ILE A 21 -5.37 -15.66 4.16
N ILE A 22 -5.83 -16.68 3.45
CA ILE A 22 -7.21 -16.77 2.96
C ILE A 22 -8.02 -17.49 4.04
N ALA A 23 -8.91 -16.77 4.71
CA ALA A 23 -9.92 -17.37 5.59
C ALA A 23 -11.00 -18.05 4.74
N ASN A 24 -10.67 -19.22 4.20
CA ASN A 24 -11.51 -19.95 3.25
C ASN A 24 -12.58 -20.75 3.99
N ASN A 25 -13.66 -20.05 4.34
CA ASN A 25 -14.87 -20.62 4.91
C ASN A 25 -15.81 -21.24 3.85
N GLN A 26 -15.35 -21.32 2.59
CA GLN A 26 -16.04 -21.91 1.43
C GLN A 26 -17.30 -21.16 0.97
N LEU A 27 -17.58 -19.93 1.45
CA LEU A 27 -18.76 -19.14 1.05
C LEU A 27 -18.50 -17.63 1.04
N GLY A 28 -18.97 -16.95 -0.01
CA GLY A 28 -19.03 -15.49 -0.08
C GLY A 28 -20.47 -14.98 0.05
N PHE A 29 -20.87 -14.48 1.23
CA PHE A 29 -22.28 -14.22 1.55
C PHE A 29 -23.12 -15.51 1.40
N THR A 30 -23.84 -15.66 0.27
CA THR A 30 -24.61 -16.84 -0.14
C THR A 30 -24.06 -17.49 -1.42
N ALA A 31 -22.99 -16.97 -2.02
CA ALA A 31 -22.40 -17.50 -3.24
C ALA A 31 -21.43 -18.64 -2.91
N GLU A 32 -21.57 -19.76 -3.64
CA GLU A 32 -20.73 -20.94 -3.50
C GLU A 32 -19.43 -20.80 -4.31
N PRO A 33 -18.42 -21.67 -4.08
CA PRO A 33 -17.20 -21.71 -4.86
C PRO A 33 -17.40 -21.70 -6.37
N ASP A 34 -18.35 -22.50 -6.84
CA ASP A 34 -18.65 -22.68 -8.26
C ASP A 34 -19.27 -21.41 -8.89
N ASP A 35 -19.90 -20.56 -8.09
CA ASP A 35 -20.42 -19.25 -8.52
C ASP A 35 -19.35 -18.15 -8.47
N SER A 36 -18.36 -18.31 -7.58
CA SER A 36 -17.45 -17.22 -7.20
C SER A 36 -16.13 -17.23 -7.97
N ARG A 37 -15.74 -18.36 -8.57
CA ARG A 37 -14.45 -18.50 -9.26
C ARG A 37 -14.48 -19.57 -10.34
N SER A 38 -13.64 -19.40 -11.36
CA SER A 38 -13.49 -20.34 -12.48
C SER A 38 -12.32 -21.33 -12.32
N THR A 39 -11.80 -21.47 -11.10
CA THR A 39 -10.64 -22.31 -10.77
C THR A 39 -10.92 -23.09 -9.48
N LEU A 40 -10.12 -24.13 -9.21
CA LEU A 40 -10.39 -25.05 -8.10
C LEU A 40 -10.23 -24.34 -6.75
N TYR A 41 -9.11 -23.64 -6.55
CA TYR A 41 -8.77 -23.03 -5.26
C TYR A 41 -8.94 -21.51 -5.28
N ALA A 42 -9.35 -20.93 -4.15
CA ALA A 42 -9.41 -19.48 -3.97
C ALA A 42 -8.04 -18.82 -4.12
N SER A 43 -6.97 -19.55 -3.84
CA SER A 43 -5.58 -19.11 -3.97
C SER A 43 -5.01 -19.18 -5.39
N ASP A 44 -5.75 -19.69 -6.38
CA ASP A 44 -5.21 -19.94 -7.74
C ASP A 44 -4.76 -18.66 -8.46
N VAL A 45 -5.27 -17.48 -8.08
CA VAL A 45 -4.77 -16.18 -8.56
C VAL A 45 -3.27 -15.98 -8.29
N ALA A 46 -2.74 -16.55 -7.20
CA ALA A 46 -1.33 -16.42 -6.82
C ALA A 46 -0.39 -17.24 -7.70
N LYS A 47 -0.89 -18.26 -8.43
CA LYS A 47 -0.08 -19.11 -9.31
C LYS A 47 0.59 -18.31 -10.43
N GLY A 48 -0.07 -17.25 -10.94
CA GLY A 48 0.49 -16.36 -11.96
C GLY A 48 1.78 -15.66 -11.51
N TYR A 49 1.98 -15.52 -10.20
CA TYR A 49 3.12 -14.83 -9.59
C TYR A 49 4.15 -15.78 -8.98
N LYS A 50 4.02 -17.10 -9.23
CA LYS A 50 4.93 -18.15 -8.71
C LYS A 50 5.07 -18.14 -7.18
N VAL A 51 3.99 -17.76 -6.49
CA VAL A 51 3.91 -17.73 -5.04
C VAL A 51 3.61 -19.15 -4.52
N PRO A 52 4.34 -19.66 -3.52
CA PRO A 52 3.99 -20.92 -2.87
C PRO A 52 2.63 -20.81 -2.19
N ILE A 53 1.82 -21.85 -2.35
CA ILE A 53 0.48 -21.96 -1.78
C ILE A 53 0.45 -23.22 -0.93
N VAL A 54 0.03 -23.11 0.32
CA VAL A 54 -0.25 -24.25 1.19
C VAL A 54 -1.69 -24.21 1.64
N HIS A 55 -2.41 -25.29 1.34
CA HIS A 55 -3.77 -25.52 1.81
C HIS A 55 -3.71 -26.28 3.12
N VAL A 56 -4.39 -25.78 4.15
CA VAL A 56 -4.37 -26.39 5.48
C VAL A 56 -5.78 -26.45 6.06
N ASN A 57 -6.10 -27.57 6.70
CA ASN A 57 -7.38 -27.77 7.36
C ASN A 57 -7.42 -26.97 8.67
N ALA A 58 -8.38 -26.06 8.80
CA ALA A 58 -8.56 -25.24 10.00
C ALA A 58 -8.94 -26.05 11.26
N ASP A 59 -9.46 -27.26 11.10
CA ASP A 59 -9.71 -28.19 12.21
C ASP A 59 -8.43 -28.85 12.76
N ASP A 60 -7.26 -28.62 12.15
CA ASP A 60 -5.96 -29.08 12.64
C ASP A 60 -5.05 -27.89 13.01
N PRO A 61 -5.13 -27.42 14.27
CA PRO A 61 -4.32 -26.29 14.74
C PRO A 61 -2.82 -26.53 14.67
N GLU A 62 -2.34 -27.77 14.84
CA GLU A 62 -0.91 -28.09 14.75
C GLU A 62 -0.41 -27.92 13.32
N ALA A 63 -1.15 -28.46 12.34
CA ALA A 63 -0.83 -28.26 10.93
C ALA A 63 -0.85 -26.76 10.56
N CYS A 64 -1.84 -26.01 11.06
CA CYS A 64 -1.90 -24.55 10.83
C CYS A 64 -0.66 -23.83 11.37
N LEU A 65 -0.18 -24.21 12.56
CA LEU A 65 1.03 -23.64 13.15
C LEU A 65 2.28 -24.00 12.36
N GLU A 66 2.40 -25.23 11.88
CA GLU A 66 3.53 -25.66 11.03
C GLU A 66 3.55 -24.89 9.70
N VAL A 67 2.38 -24.68 9.08
CA VAL A 67 2.29 -23.91 7.84
C VAL A 67 2.62 -22.43 8.08
N ALA A 68 2.20 -21.84 9.21
CA ALA A 68 2.59 -20.49 9.57
C ALA A 68 4.11 -20.35 9.78
N ARG A 69 4.74 -21.33 10.44
CA ARG A 69 6.21 -21.38 10.61
C ARG A 69 6.92 -21.50 9.26
N LEU A 70 6.41 -22.36 8.36
CA LEU A 70 6.93 -22.51 7.01
C LEU A 70 6.81 -21.20 6.21
N ALA A 71 5.67 -20.52 6.28
CA ALA A 71 5.45 -19.25 5.60
C ALA A 71 6.44 -18.17 6.06
N ILE A 72 6.65 -18.05 7.38
CA ILE A 72 7.64 -17.13 7.96
C ILE A 72 9.06 -17.52 7.53
N GLY A 73 9.41 -18.80 7.59
CA GLY A 73 10.73 -19.29 7.16
C GLY A 73 10.99 -18.99 5.68
N TYR A 74 10.00 -19.21 4.81
CA TYR A 74 10.10 -18.88 3.39
C TYR A 74 10.24 -17.37 3.16
N LEU A 75 9.45 -16.55 3.84
CA LEU A 75 9.53 -15.10 3.74
C LEU A 75 10.93 -14.59 4.13
N LEU A 76 11.47 -15.06 5.26
CA LEU A 76 12.79 -14.63 5.76
C LEU A 76 13.94 -15.09 4.86
N GLU A 77 13.86 -16.29 4.27
CA GLU A 77 14.91 -16.83 3.40
C GLU A 77 14.88 -16.19 2.00
N PHE A 78 13.69 -16.02 1.41
CA PHE A 78 13.56 -15.65 0.00
C PHE A 78 13.07 -14.22 -0.24
N GLY A 79 12.48 -13.56 0.76
CA GLY A 79 11.90 -12.23 0.64
C GLY A 79 10.78 -12.17 -0.40
N LYS A 80 9.88 -13.17 -0.38
CA LYS A 80 8.80 -13.37 -1.36
C LYS A 80 7.49 -13.73 -0.69
N ASP A 81 6.40 -13.43 -1.38
CA ASP A 81 5.05 -13.75 -0.94
C ASP A 81 4.85 -15.25 -0.66
N PHE A 82 3.92 -15.55 0.25
CA PHE A 82 3.49 -16.91 0.59
C PHE A 82 1.98 -16.91 0.86
N VAL A 83 1.24 -17.89 0.35
CA VAL A 83 -0.20 -17.99 0.56
C VAL A 83 -0.54 -19.19 1.42
N ILE A 84 -1.28 -18.93 2.51
CA ILE A 84 -1.93 -19.93 3.35
C ILE A 84 -3.41 -19.92 3.00
N ASP A 85 -3.90 -21.00 2.39
CA ASP A 85 -5.33 -21.23 2.20
C ASP A 85 -5.85 -22.01 3.41
N LEU A 86 -6.38 -21.29 4.40
CA LEU A 86 -6.90 -21.84 5.65
C LEU A 86 -8.35 -22.28 5.44
N ILE A 87 -8.53 -23.57 5.18
CA ILE A 87 -9.82 -24.15 4.79
C ILE A 87 -10.60 -24.56 6.02
N GLY A 88 -11.70 -23.84 6.27
CA GLY A 88 -12.61 -24.10 7.39
C GLY A 88 -14.06 -23.93 6.96
N TYR A 89 -14.87 -23.41 7.88
CA TYR A 89 -16.30 -23.18 7.67
C TYR A 89 -16.76 -21.93 8.44
N ARG A 90 -17.93 -21.39 8.06
CA ARG A 90 -18.59 -20.31 8.79
C ARG A 90 -19.70 -20.90 9.68
N ARG A 91 -19.60 -20.72 10.99
CA ARG A 91 -20.56 -21.32 11.97
C ARG A 91 -21.97 -20.74 11.84
N TYR A 92 -22.08 -19.43 11.60
CA TYR A 92 -23.34 -18.70 11.49
C TYR A 92 -23.54 -18.18 10.06
N GLY A 93 -24.59 -17.37 9.84
CA GLY A 93 -24.83 -16.66 8.58
C GLY A 93 -23.70 -15.67 8.25
N HIS A 94 -23.85 -14.89 7.17
CA HIS A 94 -22.83 -13.89 6.81
C HIS A 94 -22.65 -12.85 7.92
N ASN A 95 -23.76 -12.49 8.57
CA ASN A 95 -23.80 -11.89 9.90
C ASN A 95 -24.62 -12.81 10.83
N GLU A 96 -24.56 -12.57 12.13
CA GLU A 96 -25.18 -13.45 13.15
C GLU A 96 -26.71 -13.46 13.12
N GLY A 97 -27.34 -12.47 12.49
CA GLY A 97 -28.79 -12.39 12.33
C GLY A 97 -29.31 -12.99 11.02
N ASP A 98 -28.42 -13.37 10.10
CA ASP A 98 -28.75 -13.92 8.79
C ASP A 98 -28.95 -15.44 8.87
N GLU A 99 -29.94 -15.96 8.15
CA GLU A 99 -30.27 -17.40 8.15
C GLU A 99 -29.71 -18.09 6.90
N PRO A 100 -28.57 -18.78 7.02
CA PRO A 100 -27.88 -19.34 5.86
C PRO A 100 -28.53 -20.60 5.30
N ARG A 101 -29.41 -21.28 6.05
CA ARG A 101 -30.09 -22.50 5.58
C ARG A 101 -31.08 -22.23 4.45
N PHE A 102 -31.44 -20.97 4.19
CA PHE A 102 -32.26 -20.58 3.05
C PHE A 102 -31.57 -20.83 1.71
N THR A 103 -30.24 -20.79 1.67
CA THR A 103 -29.45 -20.90 0.44
C THR A 103 -28.43 -22.05 0.50
N GLN A 104 -27.91 -22.40 1.69
CA GLN A 104 -26.95 -23.50 1.89
C GLN A 104 -27.42 -24.57 2.90
N PRO A 105 -28.62 -25.16 2.77
CA PRO A 105 -29.19 -26.06 3.78
C PRO A 105 -28.35 -27.32 4.04
N LEU A 106 -27.75 -27.92 3.00
CA LEU A 106 -26.97 -29.15 3.17
C LEU A 106 -25.60 -28.91 3.78
N MET A 107 -24.96 -27.79 3.46
CA MET A 107 -23.70 -27.39 4.08
C MET A 107 -23.93 -27.11 5.56
N TYR A 108 -24.95 -26.32 5.89
CA TYR A 108 -25.22 -25.96 7.28
C TYR A 108 -25.71 -27.11 8.13
N LYS A 109 -26.40 -28.10 7.55
CA LYS A 109 -26.67 -29.36 8.24
C LYS A 109 -25.38 -30.03 8.74
N LYS A 110 -24.32 -30.06 7.92
CA LYS A 110 -23.02 -30.60 8.34
C LYS A 110 -22.34 -29.72 9.39
N VAL A 111 -22.37 -28.41 9.21
CA VAL A 111 -21.78 -27.44 10.16
C VAL A 111 -22.44 -27.53 11.54
N ASP A 112 -23.76 -27.75 11.59
CA ASP A 112 -24.54 -27.90 12.82
C ASP A 112 -24.17 -29.19 13.57
N GLU A 113 -23.88 -30.27 12.83
CA GLU A 113 -23.47 -31.57 13.37
C GLU A 113 -21.97 -31.64 13.69
N HIS A 114 -21.17 -30.69 13.23
CA HIS A 114 -19.71 -30.67 13.41
C HIS A 114 -19.28 -29.98 14.72
N PRO A 115 -18.46 -30.64 15.58
CA PRO A 115 -17.88 -30.01 16.76
C PRO A 115 -17.02 -28.80 16.37
N THR A 116 -16.91 -27.83 17.26
CA THR A 116 -16.06 -26.66 17.00
C THR A 116 -14.58 -27.03 17.00
N VAL A 117 -13.73 -26.28 16.26
CA VAL A 117 -12.27 -26.45 16.26
C VAL A 117 -11.70 -26.50 17.69
N ARG A 118 -12.22 -25.64 18.59
CA ARG A 118 -11.84 -25.61 20.01
C ARG A 118 -12.15 -26.94 20.71
N GLU A 119 -13.34 -27.50 20.49
CA GLU A 119 -13.76 -28.77 21.10
C GLU A 119 -12.93 -29.93 20.55
N LEU A 120 -12.72 -29.99 19.23
CA LEU A 120 -11.86 -31.00 18.60
C LEU A 120 -10.45 -30.96 19.20
N TRP A 121 -9.86 -29.77 19.31
CA TRP A 121 -8.51 -29.62 19.87
C TRP A 121 -8.44 -29.96 21.36
N ALA A 122 -9.41 -29.49 22.17
CA ALA A 122 -9.47 -29.83 23.58
C ALA A 122 -9.62 -31.34 23.81
N ASN A 123 -10.51 -31.99 23.05
CA ASN A 123 -10.71 -33.44 23.14
C ASN A 123 -9.42 -34.19 22.80
N ARG A 124 -8.71 -33.79 21.73
CA ARG A 124 -7.42 -34.37 21.35
C ARG A 124 -6.39 -34.23 22.48
N LEU A 125 -6.29 -33.08 23.13
CA LEU A 125 -5.36 -32.87 24.25
C LEU A 125 -5.71 -33.72 25.48
N VAL A 126 -7.01 -33.92 25.75
CA VAL A 126 -7.48 -34.82 26.81
C VAL A 126 -7.16 -36.28 26.48
N GLU A 127 -7.41 -36.71 25.24
CA GLU A 127 -7.07 -38.05 24.75
C GLU A 127 -5.56 -38.35 24.80
N GLN A 128 -4.73 -37.31 24.70
CA GLN A 128 -3.27 -37.39 24.83
C GLN A 128 -2.77 -37.22 26.29
N ASP A 129 -3.67 -37.14 27.28
CA ASP A 129 -3.36 -36.91 28.70
C ASP A 129 -2.54 -35.63 28.96
N LEU A 130 -2.60 -34.64 28.06
CA LEU A 130 -1.88 -33.36 28.19
C LEU A 130 -2.63 -32.35 29.06
N ILE A 131 -3.97 -32.45 29.08
CA ILE A 131 -4.84 -31.67 29.94
C ILE A 131 -5.92 -32.57 30.55
N LYS A 132 -6.52 -32.15 31.65
CA LYS A 132 -7.71 -32.80 32.22
C LYS A 132 -8.98 -32.37 31.49
N GLY A 133 -10.01 -33.22 31.53
CA GLY A 133 -11.28 -32.96 30.82
C GLY A 133 -12.00 -31.68 31.22
N ASP A 134 -11.89 -31.24 32.47
CA ASP A 134 -12.49 -30.01 33.00
C ASP A 134 -11.66 -28.75 32.68
N GLN A 135 -10.34 -28.88 32.58
CA GLN A 135 -9.43 -27.75 32.39
C GLN A 135 -9.76 -26.89 31.17
N ALA A 136 -10.17 -27.51 30.05
CA ALA A 136 -10.54 -26.77 28.85
C ALA A 136 -11.77 -25.86 29.09
N GLN A 137 -12.77 -26.34 29.84
CA GLN A 137 -13.95 -25.55 30.18
C GLN A 137 -13.62 -24.47 31.20
N GLU A 138 -12.79 -24.76 32.20
CA GLU A 138 -12.33 -23.76 33.18
C GLU A 138 -11.62 -22.58 32.51
N MET A 139 -10.86 -22.82 31.44
CA MET A 139 -10.20 -21.75 30.66
C MET A 139 -11.22 -20.86 29.96
N VAL A 140 -12.29 -21.45 29.39
CA VAL A 140 -13.39 -20.71 28.75
C VAL A 140 -14.11 -19.86 29.79
N ASP A 141 -14.53 -20.47 30.91
CA ASP A 141 -15.27 -19.79 31.97
C ASP A 141 -14.46 -18.63 32.55
N ARG A 142 -13.16 -18.83 32.78
CA ARG A 142 -12.24 -17.77 33.24
C ARG A 142 -12.18 -16.61 32.25
N HIS A 143 -12.13 -16.89 30.95
CA HIS A 143 -12.09 -15.85 29.93
C HIS A 143 -13.41 -15.07 29.87
N PHE A 144 -14.55 -15.75 29.88
CA PHE A 144 -15.87 -15.11 29.89
C PHE A 144 -16.09 -14.28 31.15
N ASN A 145 -15.68 -14.76 32.33
CA ASN A 145 -15.74 -13.98 33.56
C ASN A 145 -14.91 -12.70 33.45
N LYS A 146 -13.71 -12.77 32.85
CA LYS A 146 -12.89 -11.57 32.60
C LYS A 146 -13.58 -10.59 31.65
N LEU A 147 -14.19 -11.07 30.56
CA LEU A 147 -14.95 -10.21 29.63
C LEU A 147 -16.15 -9.56 30.33
N GLN A 148 -16.86 -10.31 31.16
CA GLN A 148 -17.99 -9.81 31.96
C GLN A 148 -17.52 -8.74 32.96
N GLU A 149 -16.39 -8.95 33.63
CA GLU A 149 -15.79 -7.96 34.53
C GLU A 149 -15.42 -6.67 33.79
N ILE A 150 -14.88 -6.77 32.58
CA ILE A 150 -14.59 -5.60 31.74
C ILE A 150 -15.90 -4.89 31.40
N MET A 151 -16.91 -5.61 30.92
CA MET A 151 -18.20 -5.03 30.57
C MET A 151 -18.86 -4.32 31.75
N ASN A 152 -18.77 -4.89 32.96
CA ASN A 152 -19.32 -4.29 34.18
C ASN A 152 -18.58 -3.01 34.63
N LYS A 153 -17.34 -2.79 34.17
CA LYS A 153 -16.51 -1.62 34.50
C LYS A 153 -16.61 -0.50 33.47
N LEU A 154 -17.10 -0.78 32.27
CA LEU A 154 -17.25 0.23 31.22
C LEU A 154 -18.40 1.18 31.60
N ASP A 155 -18.11 2.47 31.66
CA ASP A 155 -19.12 3.51 31.60
C ASP A 155 -19.35 3.88 30.12
N PRO A 156 -20.52 3.58 29.53
CA PRO A 156 -20.80 3.88 28.13
C PRO A 156 -20.65 5.37 27.77
N GLN A 157 -20.88 6.29 28.72
CA GLN A 157 -20.79 7.72 28.45
C GLN A 157 -19.34 8.22 28.38
N GLU A 158 -18.41 7.56 29.08
CA GLU A 158 -17.00 7.92 29.05
C GLU A 158 -16.18 7.05 28.08
N SER A 159 -16.60 5.80 27.85
CA SER A 159 -15.77 4.78 27.18
C SER A 159 -16.02 4.66 25.67
N ILE A 160 -17.07 5.29 25.13
CA ILE A 160 -17.49 5.21 23.71
C ILE A 160 -17.34 6.56 23.00
N VAL A 161 -16.68 7.54 23.62
CA VAL A 161 -16.40 8.82 22.95
C VAL A 161 -15.30 8.60 21.92
N GLU A 162 -15.67 8.50 20.65
CA GLU A 162 -14.71 8.49 19.56
C GLU A 162 -14.05 9.88 19.47
N PRO A 163 -12.71 9.96 19.47
CA PRO A 163 -12.03 11.24 19.34
C PRO A 163 -12.30 11.82 17.96
N GLU A 164 -12.99 12.96 17.92
CA GLU A 164 -13.17 13.69 16.66
C GLU A 164 -11.83 14.32 16.24
N PRO A 165 -11.40 14.12 14.97
CA PRO A 165 -10.20 14.77 14.46
C PRO A 165 -10.38 16.29 14.50
N GLU A 166 -9.52 17.01 15.22
CA GLU A 166 -9.58 18.48 15.25
C GLU A 166 -9.43 19.04 13.83
N PRO A 167 -10.31 19.95 13.37
CA PRO A 167 -10.19 20.54 12.03
C PRO A 167 -8.90 21.35 11.90
N PRO A 168 -8.30 21.43 10.69
CA PRO A 168 -7.08 22.21 10.53
C PRO A 168 -7.42 23.70 10.72
N PRO A 169 -6.52 24.50 11.31
CA PRO A 169 -6.80 25.91 11.56
C PRO A 169 -7.09 26.64 10.23
N PRO A 170 -8.14 27.48 10.18
CA PRO A 170 -8.49 28.21 8.96
C PRO A 170 -7.30 28.98 8.40
N GLY A 171 -7.05 28.81 7.10
CA GLY A 171 -5.95 29.50 6.41
C GLY A 171 -4.54 28.98 6.72
N ALA A 172 -4.40 27.77 7.28
CA ALA A 172 -3.09 27.12 7.47
C ALA A 172 -2.20 27.19 6.21
N ALA A 173 -2.76 26.88 5.04
CA ALA A 173 -2.06 26.95 3.77
C ALA A 173 -1.54 28.37 3.42
N LYS A 174 -2.27 29.43 3.81
CA LYS A 174 -1.85 30.82 3.56
C LYS A 174 -0.66 31.26 4.43
N LYS A 175 -0.35 30.49 5.48
CA LYS A 175 0.79 30.73 6.37
C LYS A 175 2.07 30.03 5.91
N ALA A 176 1.98 29.14 4.92
CA ALA A 176 3.15 28.47 4.36
C ALA A 176 4.01 29.49 3.60
N HIS A 177 5.27 29.64 4.03
CA HIS A 177 6.25 30.48 3.34
C HIS A 177 6.98 29.63 2.29
N THR A 178 6.54 29.72 1.03
CA THR A 178 7.08 28.92 -0.08
C THR A 178 8.03 29.71 -0.99
N ALA A 179 8.34 30.96 -0.64
CA ALA A 179 9.23 31.81 -1.42
C ALA A 179 10.70 31.41 -1.21
N VAL A 180 11.40 31.14 -2.30
CA VAL A 180 12.82 30.80 -2.30
C VAL A 180 13.63 31.96 -2.90
N PRO A 181 14.72 32.41 -2.26
CA PRO A 181 15.59 33.44 -2.83
C PRO A 181 16.12 33.05 -4.22
N ILE A 182 16.17 34.00 -5.15
CA ILE A 182 16.56 33.71 -6.54
C ILE A 182 17.98 33.13 -6.66
N ASP A 183 18.92 33.58 -5.84
CA ASP A 183 20.29 33.07 -5.89
C ASP A 183 20.38 31.61 -5.42
N ARG A 184 19.50 31.21 -4.50
CA ARG A 184 19.33 29.82 -4.07
C ARG A 184 18.75 28.97 -5.22
N LEU A 185 17.72 29.47 -5.89
CA LEU A 185 17.16 28.82 -7.08
C LEU A 185 18.17 28.66 -8.22
N ARG A 186 19.01 29.68 -8.47
CA ARG A 186 20.09 29.60 -9.47
C ARG A 186 21.12 28.53 -9.13
N GLY A 187 21.51 28.42 -7.86
CA GLY A 187 22.41 27.37 -7.39
C GLY A 187 21.84 25.97 -7.59
N LEU A 188 20.58 25.75 -7.21
CA LEU A 188 19.89 24.48 -7.43
C LEU A 188 19.76 24.16 -8.92
N HIS A 189 19.37 25.15 -9.72
CA HIS A 189 19.23 25.02 -11.16
C HIS A 189 20.52 24.56 -11.82
N GLN A 190 21.65 25.20 -11.49
CA GLN A 190 22.95 24.83 -12.05
C GLN A 190 23.29 23.37 -11.75
N SER A 191 23.11 22.93 -10.50
CA SER A 191 23.37 21.53 -10.11
C SER A 191 22.49 20.53 -10.86
N LEU A 192 21.23 20.86 -11.16
CA LEU A 192 20.32 19.98 -11.91
C LEU A 192 20.74 19.78 -13.37
N LEU A 193 21.59 20.65 -13.92
CA LEU A 193 22.10 20.58 -15.27
C LEU A 193 23.43 19.81 -15.36
N ASP A 194 24.05 19.52 -14.23
CA ASP A 194 25.34 18.84 -14.17
C ASP A 194 25.16 17.34 -14.47
N LEU A 195 25.87 16.90 -15.51
CA LEU A 195 25.91 15.51 -15.94
C LEU A 195 27.24 14.87 -15.53
N PRO A 196 27.25 13.57 -15.23
CA PRO A 196 28.49 12.89 -14.90
C PRO A 196 29.42 12.85 -16.10
N GLU A 197 30.73 12.81 -15.81
CA GLU A 197 31.75 12.71 -16.86
C GLU A 197 31.49 11.49 -17.77
N GLY A 198 31.56 11.70 -19.08
CA GLY A 198 31.32 10.67 -20.08
C GLY A 198 29.84 10.38 -20.39
N PHE A 199 28.88 11.08 -19.77
CA PHE A 199 27.46 10.90 -20.07
C PHE A 199 27.08 11.54 -21.42
N THR A 200 26.49 10.74 -22.30
CA THR A 200 26.08 11.16 -23.65
C THR A 200 24.58 11.33 -23.71
N LEU A 201 24.10 12.58 -23.73
CA LEU A 201 22.69 12.87 -23.95
C LEU A 201 22.26 12.61 -25.40
N HIS A 202 21.04 12.13 -25.57
CA HIS A 202 20.43 12.04 -26.89
C HIS A 202 20.38 13.44 -27.56
N PRO A 203 20.77 13.61 -28.84
CA PRO A 203 20.88 14.92 -29.47
C PRO A 203 19.58 15.74 -29.50
N ARG A 204 18.42 15.08 -29.63
CA ARG A 204 17.11 15.76 -29.55
C ARG A 204 16.82 16.25 -28.14
N LEU A 205 17.16 15.47 -27.12
CA LEU A 205 16.94 15.84 -25.72
C LEU A 205 17.82 17.02 -25.33
N SER A 206 19.08 17.03 -25.77
CA SER A 206 19.97 18.19 -25.58
C SER A 206 19.37 19.50 -26.10
N ARG A 207 18.67 19.45 -27.24
CA ARG A 207 17.98 20.64 -27.79
C ARG A 207 16.76 21.06 -26.98
N ILE A 208 16.05 20.12 -26.38
CA ILE A 208 14.89 20.37 -25.50
C ILE A 208 15.34 20.96 -24.17
N LEU A 209 16.46 20.49 -23.61
CA LEU A 209 16.99 20.95 -22.32
C LEU A 209 17.75 22.26 -22.44
N LYS A 210 18.36 22.57 -23.59
CA LYS A 210 19.18 23.79 -23.78
C LYS A 210 18.48 25.10 -23.37
N PRO A 211 17.20 25.37 -23.72
CA PRO A 211 16.51 26.58 -23.26
C PRO A 211 16.35 26.64 -21.74
N ARG A 212 16.27 25.48 -21.05
CA ARG A 212 16.19 25.43 -19.60
C ARG A 212 17.47 25.92 -18.97
N HIS A 213 18.64 25.63 -19.55
CA HIS A 213 19.93 26.02 -18.99
C HIS A 213 20.05 27.52 -18.71
N SER A 214 19.48 28.35 -19.59
CA SER A 214 19.52 29.81 -19.45
C SER A 214 18.25 30.41 -18.82
N ALA A 215 17.33 29.58 -18.29
CA ALA A 215 16.02 30.03 -17.84
C ALA A 215 16.08 31.01 -16.66
N LEU A 216 17.16 31.03 -15.88
CA LEU A 216 17.35 31.92 -14.73
C LEU A 216 18.47 32.96 -14.91
N ASP A 217 19.03 33.07 -16.11
CA ASP A 217 20.15 33.98 -16.41
C ASP A 217 19.68 35.44 -16.45
N ASP A 218 18.57 35.73 -17.13
CA ASP A 218 18.00 37.09 -17.24
C ASP A 218 16.51 37.12 -16.86
N LEU A 219 16.24 37.52 -15.61
CA LEU A 219 14.89 37.57 -15.04
C LEU A 219 13.91 38.51 -15.77
N ALA A 220 14.41 39.44 -16.59
CA ALA A 220 13.56 40.36 -17.37
C ALA A 220 13.00 39.70 -18.65
N GLU A 221 13.71 38.73 -19.22
CA GLU A 221 13.32 37.99 -20.42
C GLU A 221 13.01 36.50 -20.13
N SER A 222 13.35 36.02 -18.93
CA SER A 222 13.15 34.66 -18.46
C SER A 222 11.71 34.21 -18.59
N ARG A 223 11.52 33.12 -19.35
CA ARG A 223 10.29 32.32 -19.32
C ARG A 223 10.64 30.98 -18.68
N VAL A 224 10.21 30.81 -17.43
CA VAL A 224 10.32 29.52 -16.73
C VAL A 224 9.16 28.65 -17.20
N ASP A 225 9.47 27.51 -17.83
CA ASP A 225 8.45 26.53 -18.21
C ASP A 225 7.98 25.71 -16.99
N TRP A 226 6.89 24.95 -17.15
CA TRP A 226 6.30 24.18 -16.06
C TRP A 226 7.29 23.18 -15.44
N ALA A 227 8.03 22.46 -16.27
CA ALA A 227 8.97 21.44 -15.82
C ALA A 227 10.17 22.04 -15.08
N THR A 228 10.66 23.22 -15.49
CA THR A 228 11.72 23.93 -14.77
C THR A 228 11.20 24.42 -13.42
N ALA A 229 9.98 24.97 -13.37
CA ALA A 229 9.37 25.38 -12.10
C ALA A 229 9.16 24.18 -11.15
N GLU A 230 8.67 23.05 -11.67
CA GLU A 230 8.52 21.79 -10.93
C GLU A 230 9.88 21.31 -10.38
N ALA A 231 10.90 21.21 -11.22
CA ALA A 231 12.22 20.75 -10.80
C ALA A 231 12.84 21.65 -9.72
N LEU A 232 12.67 22.98 -9.83
CA LEU A 232 13.15 23.94 -8.82
C LEU A 232 12.38 23.81 -7.50
N ALA A 233 11.06 23.62 -7.56
CA ALA A 233 10.25 23.41 -6.36
C ALA A 233 10.69 22.13 -5.63
N LEU A 234 10.78 21.01 -6.34
CA LEU A 234 11.24 19.73 -5.77
C LEU A 234 12.67 19.83 -5.22
N ALA A 235 13.60 20.47 -5.94
CA ALA A 235 14.96 20.66 -5.48
C ALA A 235 15.04 21.52 -4.21
N SER A 236 14.21 22.56 -4.09
CA SER A 236 14.18 23.40 -2.88
C SER A 236 13.61 22.67 -1.66
N ILE A 237 12.63 21.78 -1.87
CA ILE A 237 12.05 20.91 -0.83
C ILE A 237 13.10 19.89 -0.36
N LEU A 238 13.85 19.28 -1.28
CA LEU A 238 14.94 18.36 -0.96
C LEU A 238 16.06 19.05 -0.19
N GLU A 239 16.43 20.27 -0.57
CA GLU A 239 17.43 21.08 0.16
C GLU A 239 16.97 21.43 1.58
N GLU A 240 15.65 21.55 1.82
CA GLU A 240 15.07 21.75 3.16
C GLU A 240 14.96 20.45 3.98
N GLY A 241 15.41 19.32 3.44
CA GLY A 241 15.45 18.05 4.16
C GLY A 241 14.13 17.27 4.14
N ILE A 242 13.21 17.62 3.24
CA ILE A 242 11.97 16.87 3.05
C ILE A 242 12.20 15.84 1.94
N ALA A 243 12.08 14.56 2.28
CA ALA A 243 12.18 13.49 1.29
C ALA A 243 10.99 13.55 0.32
N ILE A 244 11.21 13.13 -0.92
CA ILE A 244 10.16 13.12 -1.94
C ILE A 244 10.10 11.74 -2.58
N ARG A 245 8.87 11.24 -2.75
CA ARG A 245 8.56 10.07 -3.56
C ARG A 245 7.57 10.49 -4.65
N MET A 246 7.90 10.22 -5.90
CA MET A 246 7.06 10.51 -7.05
C MET A 246 6.87 9.24 -7.89
N THR A 247 5.62 8.80 -8.03
CA THR A 247 5.29 7.62 -8.81
C THR A 247 4.17 7.88 -9.81
N GLY A 248 4.04 7.00 -10.79
CA GLY A 248 3.08 7.13 -11.88
C GLY A 248 3.61 6.49 -13.15
N GLU A 249 2.74 6.29 -14.12
CA GLU A 249 3.11 5.69 -15.39
C GLU A 249 3.96 6.66 -16.21
N ASP A 250 5.16 6.23 -16.62
CA ASP A 250 6.12 7.05 -17.36
C ASP A 250 6.56 8.36 -16.67
N VAL A 251 6.34 8.50 -15.36
CA VAL A 251 6.57 9.72 -14.58
C VAL A 251 8.00 10.24 -14.68
N GLU A 252 8.99 9.35 -14.82
CA GLU A 252 10.41 9.67 -14.93
C GLU A 252 10.72 10.57 -16.15
N ARG A 253 10.11 10.24 -17.30
CA ARG A 253 10.17 11.06 -18.52
C ARG A 253 9.09 12.15 -18.51
N GLY A 254 7.95 11.84 -17.92
CA GLY A 254 6.68 12.51 -18.07
C GLY A 254 5.96 12.04 -19.34
N THR A 255 4.64 11.84 -19.23
CA THR A 255 3.74 11.48 -20.36
C THR A 255 3.99 12.39 -21.56
N PHE A 256 4.04 13.70 -21.33
CA PHE A 256 4.20 14.73 -22.35
C PHE A 256 5.66 15.01 -22.73
N SER A 257 6.60 14.15 -22.30
CA SER A 257 8.04 14.32 -22.51
C SER A 257 8.54 15.69 -22.04
N HIS A 258 7.99 16.19 -20.93
CA HIS A 258 8.33 17.50 -20.37
C HIS A 258 9.31 17.39 -19.21
N ARG A 259 9.26 16.34 -18.40
CA ARG A 259 9.98 16.27 -17.13
C ARG A 259 11.45 15.88 -17.28
N HIS A 260 11.71 14.71 -17.86
CA HIS A 260 13.07 14.14 -18.00
C HIS A 260 13.87 14.12 -16.67
N ALA A 261 13.23 13.73 -15.57
CA ALA A 261 13.86 13.62 -14.26
C ALA A 261 14.84 12.44 -14.18
N VAL A 262 14.64 11.41 -15.01
CA VAL A 262 15.64 10.35 -15.27
C VAL A 262 16.10 10.45 -16.71
N LEU A 263 17.42 10.55 -16.87
CA LEU A 263 18.10 10.63 -18.15
C LEU A 263 18.71 9.28 -18.49
N HIS A 264 18.70 8.93 -19.77
CA HIS A 264 19.35 7.73 -20.29
C HIS A 264 20.53 8.12 -21.17
N ASP A 265 21.68 7.55 -20.88
CA ASP A 265 22.87 7.68 -21.73
C ASP A 265 22.60 7.01 -23.09
N ALA A 266 22.81 7.75 -24.17
CA ALA A 266 22.44 7.34 -25.52
C ALA A 266 23.29 6.17 -26.06
N GLU A 267 24.48 5.94 -25.50
CA GLU A 267 25.42 4.92 -25.96
C GLU A 267 25.38 3.67 -25.08
N THR A 268 25.17 3.84 -23.77
CA THR A 268 25.27 2.76 -22.77
C THR A 268 23.93 2.37 -22.15
N GLY A 269 22.90 3.20 -22.29
CA GLY A 269 21.59 3.01 -21.63
C GLY A 269 21.61 3.26 -20.12
N ARG A 270 22.75 3.66 -19.54
CA ARG A 270 22.88 3.97 -18.11
C ARG A 270 21.92 5.09 -17.73
N GLN A 271 21.17 4.87 -16.66
CA GLN A 271 20.29 5.88 -16.08
C GLN A 271 21.04 6.85 -15.17
N TYR A 272 20.64 8.12 -15.19
CA TYR A 272 21.09 9.16 -14.29
C TYR A 272 19.93 10.10 -13.94
N ALA A 273 19.65 10.28 -12.65
CA ALA A 273 18.66 11.22 -12.16
C ALA A 273 19.38 12.39 -11.47
N PRO A 274 19.47 13.60 -12.08
CA PRO A 274 20.18 14.73 -11.50
C PRO A 274 19.70 15.08 -10.09
N MET A 275 18.38 14.97 -9.86
CA MET A 275 17.77 15.30 -8.57
C MET A 275 18.19 14.35 -7.43
N GLN A 276 18.57 13.10 -7.74
CA GLN A 276 19.12 12.15 -6.75
C GLN A 276 20.59 12.43 -6.41
N HIS A 277 21.27 13.23 -7.22
CA HIS A 277 22.69 13.57 -7.08
C HIS A 277 22.89 15.04 -6.75
N LEU A 278 21.82 15.74 -6.35
CA LEU A 278 21.84 17.16 -6.03
C LEU A 278 22.71 17.42 -4.79
N PRO A 279 23.84 18.14 -4.90
CA PRO A 279 24.76 18.35 -3.77
C PRO A 279 24.12 19.08 -2.58
N GLN A 280 23.11 19.90 -2.88
CA GLN A 280 22.36 20.68 -1.89
C GLN A 280 21.27 19.87 -1.18
N ALA A 281 20.92 18.66 -1.64
CA ALA A 281 19.83 17.89 -1.06
C ALA A 281 20.15 17.46 0.39
N GLY A 282 19.25 17.79 1.31
CA GLY A 282 19.24 17.31 2.69
C GLY A 282 18.44 16.02 2.88
N ALA A 283 17.75 15.54 1.84
CA ALA A 283 16.92 14.34 1.88
C ALA A 283 16.92 13.56 0.56
N ALA A 284 16.36 12.35 0.61
CA ALA A 284 16.31 11.45 -0.53
C ALA A 284 15.20 11.83 -1.53
N PHE A 285 15.52 11.70 -2.81
CA PHE A 285 14.56 11.80 -3.91
C PHE A 285 14.34 10.42 -4.55
N GLU A 286 13.09 9.99 -4.61
CA GLU A 286 12.68 8.78 -5.29
C GLU A 286 11.69 9.14 -6.40
N ILE A 287 12.02 8.81 -7.64
CA ILE A 287 11.10 8.85 -8.76
C ILE A 287 11.12 7.50 -9.44
N VAL A 288 9.94 6.90 -9.61
CA VAL A 288 9.82 5.53 -10.09
C VAL A 288 8.60 5.41 -11.00
N ASN A 289 8.80 4.89 -12.21
CA ASN A 289 7.69 4.51 -13.07
C ASN A 289 6.85 3.39 -12.40
N SER A 290 5.54 3.60 -12.28
CA SER A 290 4.61 2.58 -11.79
C SER A 290 4.39 1.48 -12.85
N PRO A 291 3.98 0.27 -12.44
CA PRO A 291 3.29 -0.64 -13.36
C PRO A 291 1.95 -0.02 -13.78
N LEU A 292 1.32 -0.60 -14.82
CA LEU A 292 0.04 -0.14 -15.36
C LEU A 292 -1.12 -0.51 -14.43
N THR A 293 -1.37 0.33 -13.42
CA THR A 293 -2.42 0.17 -12.40
C THR A 293 -2.60 1.47 -11.63
N GLU A 294 -3.84 1.92 -11.53
CA GLU A 294 -4.21 3.09 -10.74
C GLU A 294 -4.64 2.67 -9.33
N ASN A 295 -5.57 1.73 -9.21
CA ASN A 295 -6.13 1.34 -7.92
C ASN A 295 -5.07 0.78 -6.96
N GLY A 296 -4.27 -0.18 -7.43
CA GLY A 296 -3.14 -0.70 -6.67
C GLY A 296 -2.10 0.37 -6.34
N ALA A 297 -1.77 1.23 -7.30
CA ALA A 297 -0.72 2.24 -7.12
C ALA A 297 -1.13 3.33 -6.13
N VAL A 298 -2.30 3.94 -6.32
CA VAL A 298 -2.83 4.98 -5.42
C VAL A 298 -3.04 4.42 -4.01
N GLY A 299 -3.53 3.18 -3.88
CA GLY A 299 -3.67 2.51 -2.59
C GLY A 299 -2.33 2.31 -1.87
N PHE A 300 -1.27 1.94 -2.61
CA PHE A 300 0.08 1.83 -2.06
C PHE A 300 0.62 3.20 -1.64
N GLU A 301 0.49 4.24 -2.46
CA GLU A 301 1.01 5.58 -2.14
C GLU A 301 0.26 6.24 -0.98
N TYR A 302 -1.04 5.98 -0.85
CA TYR A 302 -1.79 6.33 0.35
C TYR A 302 -1.18 5.68 1.59
N GLY A 303 -0.97 4.36 1.56
CA GLY A 303 -0.35 3.62 2.66
C GLY A 303 1.06 4.12 2.99
N TYR A 304 1.87 4.40 1.97
CA TYR A 304 3.21 4.97 2.12
C TYR A 304 3.16 6.29 2.88
N ASN A 305 2.29 7.21 2.46
CA ASN A 305 2.19 8.54 3.05
C ASN A 305 1.65 8.52 4.49
N ILE A 306 0.77 7.58 4.83
CA ILE A 306 0.34 7.38 6.23
C ILE A 306 1.50 6.91 7.12
N GLN A 307 2.40 6.06 6.60
CA GLN A 307 3.55 5.57 7.36
C GLN A 307 4.70 6.60 7.42
N GLU A 308 4.87 7.40 6.38
CA GLU A 308 5.92 8.42 6.25
C GLU A 308 5.29 9.83 6.06
N PRO A 309 4.65 10.40 7.10
CA PRO A 309 3.88 11.65 6.98
C PRO A 309 4.74 12.87 6.67
N ASP A 310 6.04 12.82 7.00
CA ASP A 310 7.01 13.89 6.73
C ASP A 310 7.60 13.84 5.32
N ARG A 311 7.24 12.81 4.53
CA ARG A 311 7.64 12.68 3.13
C ARG A 311 6.58 13.32 2.22
N LEU A 312 7.03 14.08 1.22
CA LEU A 312 6.17 14.50 0.12
C LEU A 312 5.96 13.31 -0.83
N VAL A 313 4.75 12.74 -0.82
CA VAL A 313 4.37 11.65 -1.70
C VAL A 313 3.48 12.20 -2.83
N ILE A 314 3.87 11.93 -4.06
CA ILE A 314 3.22 12.40 -5.28
C ILE A 314 2.90 11.18 -6.15
N TRP A 315 1.65 11.07 -6.59
CA TRP A 315 1.25 10.11 -7.61
C TRP A 315 0.72 10.88 -8.84
N GLU A 316 1.21 10.54 -10.03
CA GLU A 316 0.83 11.15 -11.30
C GLU A 316 0.07 10.16 -12.18
N ALA A 317 -1.16 10.53 -12.56
CA ALA A 317 -1.91 9.82 -13.60
C ALA A 317 -1.32 10.16 -14.98
N GLN A 318 -1.34 9.21 -15.91
CA GLN A 318 -0.91 9.49 -17.29
C GLN A 318 -1.75 10.61 -17.93
N TYR A 319 -3.07 10.54 -17.72
CA TYR A 319 -4.08 11.58 -17.97
C TYR A 319 -5.05 11.60 -16.79
N GLY A 320 -5.61 12.76 -16.47
CA GLY A 320 -6.53 12.90 -15.34
C GLY A 320 -7.78 12.03 -15.44
N ASP A 321 -8.19 11.66 -16.66
CA ASP A 321 -9.35 10.81 -16.92
C ASP A 321 -9.24 9.41 -16.29
N PHE A 322 -8.04 8.85 -16.13
CA PHE A 322 -7.83 7.47 -15.65
C PHE A 322 -7.91 7.32 -14.12
N ILE A 323 -8.07 8.42 -13.40
CA ILE A 323 -8.16 8.40 -11.93
C ILE A 323 -9.38 7.62 -11.42
N ASP A 324 -10.40 7.45 -12.26
CA ASP A 324 -11.60 6.68 -11.97
C ASP A 324 -11.31 5.19 -11.70
N GLY A 325 -10.20 4.65 -12.24
CA GLY A 325 -9.70 3.32 -11.90
C GLY A 325 -9.40 3.15 -10.42
N ALA A 326 -8.97 4.22 -9.74
CA ALA A 326 -8.68 4.24 -8.30
C ALA A 326 -9.82 4.81 -7.44
N GLN A 327 -11.04 4.94 -7.98
CA GLN A 327 -12.18 5.53 -7.27
C GLN A 327 -12.44 4.92 -5.89
N PRO A 328 -12.37 3.59 -5.67
CA PRO A 328 -12.57 3.02 -4.34
C PRO A 328 -11.55 3.52 -3.31
N VAL A 329 -10.30 3.72 -3.72
CA VAL A 329 -9.26 4.28 -2.84
C VAL A 329 -9.53 5.75 -2.54
N ILE A 330 -9.97 6.51 -3.55
CA ILE A 330 -10.28 7.93 -3.37
C ILE A 330 -11.42 8.11 -2.37
N ASP A 331 -12.54 7.43 -2.61
CA ASP A 331 -13.76 7.58 -1.82
C ASP A 331 -13.59 7.04 -0.39
N GLU A 332 -12.99 5.85 -0.27
CA GLU A 332 -12.90 5.18 1.02
C GLU A 332 -11.66 5.54 1.83
N PHE A 333 -10.65 6.20 1.26
CA PHE A 333 -9.42 6.50 1.99
C PHE A 333 -8.98 7.96 1.87
N ILE A 334 -8.82 8.48 0.67
CA ILE A 334 -8.26 9.84 0.49
C ILE A 334 -9.22 10.90 1.01
N VAL A 335 -10.50 10.85 0.63
CA VAL A 335 -11.47 11.89 1.01
C VAL A 335 -12.07 11.68 2.40
N SER A 336 -12.13 10.43 2.88
CA SER A 336 -12.84 10.06 4.11
C SER A 336 -11.95 9.56 5.25
N GLY A 337 -10.66 9.34 5.00
CA GLY A 337 -9.75 8.72 5.99
C GLY A 337 -9.55 9.55 7.26
N ARG A 338 -9.63 10.89 7.15
CA ARG A 338 -9.59 11.77 8.32
C ARG A 338 -10.80 11.54 9.22
N ASP A 339 -11.99 11.65 8.66
CA ASP A 339 -13.22 11.61 9.45
C ASP A 339 -13.48 10.21 10.01
N LYS A 340 -13.12 9.16 9.27
CA LYS A 340 -13.30 7.77 9.70
C LYS A 340 -12.23 7.28 10.68
N TRP A 341 -10.97 7.70 10.51
CA TRP A 341 -9.83 7.07 11.19
C TRP A 341 -8.79 8.06 11.74
N GLY A 342 -9.04 9.37 11.68
CA GLY A 342 -8.10 10.40 12.14
C GLY A 342 -6.84 10.52 11.27
N GLN A 343 -6.84 9.94 10.06
CA GLN A 343 -5.67 9.92 9.19
C GLN A 343 -5.56 11.21 8.36
N THR A 344 -4.37 11.80 8.30
CA THR A 344 -4.12 13.08 7.61
C THR A 344 -3.07 12.93 6.50
N PRO A 345 -3.36 12.16 5.43
CA PRO A 345 -2.43 12.04 4.31
C PRO A 345 -2.23 13.40 3.62
N SER A 346 -0.99 13.65 3.21
CA SER A 346 -0.53 14.76 2.38
C SER A 346 -0.26 14.35 0.91
N LEU A 347 -0.73 13.17 0.49
CA LEU A 347 -0.61 12.65 -0.88
C LEU A 347 -1.08 13.67 -1.93
N VAL A 348 -0.20 14.00 -2.87
CA VAL A 348 -0.49 14.86 -4.00
C VAL A 348 -0.86 14.01 -5.22
N LEU A 349 -2.05 14.25 -5.78
CA LEU A 349 -2.48 13.65 -7.05
C LEU A 349 -2.24 14.65 -8.19
N LEU A 350 -1.36 14.32 -9.13
CA LEU A 350 -1.19 15.07 -10.37
C LEU A 350 -2.09 14.46 -11.45
N LEU A 351 -3.12 15.20 -11.83
CA LEU A 351 -4.14 14.77 -12.80
C LEU A 351 -4.09 15.72 -14.00
N PRO A 352 -3.36 15.38 -15.08
CA PRO A 352 -3.28 16.23 -16.28
C PRO A 352 -4.69 16.53 -16.82
N HIS A 353 -4.97 17.81 -17.04
CA HIS A 353 -6.28 18.31 -17.47
C HIS A 353 -6.16 19.37 -18.56
#